data_AF-A0A4R4RZA3-F1
#
_entry.id   AF-A0A4R4RZA3-F1
#
_cell.length_a   1.000
_cell.length_b   1.000
_cell.length_c   1.000
_cell.angle_alpha   90.00
_cell.angle_beta   90.00
_cell.angle_gamma   90.00
#
_symmetry.space_group_name_H-M   'P 1'
#
loop_
_entity.id
_entity.type
_entity.pdbx_description
1 polymer ?
#
loop_
_entity_poly.entity_id
_entity_poly.type
_entity_poly.pdbx_seq_one_letter_code
_entity_poly.pdbx_strand_id
1 'polypeptide(L)'
;MSVPPPALTITTGRWAYRWPLRVGLTALTAGLAVSLSTLSGPEAWDPEDARRTVAVYGGGGLVIAFAAALWAFMIHRGRLVVTIGEKGLALRRGTREASIPAGAVDAVGITWPVADPAWTVWFDPEAAPGFGAVAKVEGRTAVLFRDRSLPPGWIDAVRSAATEVLGAPWLVLDEEGEEVGRPPEDALRRAGHIRVDGAGRYRDRDGGVLLAVACGRLAGRPQAGPGSLPLGAGSRTIVLRDPHGRTLLVLRRRAPVPGRDRMRVSDAHGHLVGEIRGGHEPSFHTADGTLLGTTRRTGDRYVVTGVDARESASLQIGDDAGGGALRLERSPSAPDPLRTLALALPMVIRVARRI
;
A
#
# COMPACT_ATOMS: atom_id res chain seq x y z
N MET A 1 10.23 -4.20 42.22
CA MET A 1 9.74 -3.00 41.49
C MET A 1 9.47 -3.42 40.06
N SER A 2 8.20 -3.51 39.66
CA SER A 2 7.77 -3.99 38.35
C SER A 2 7.92 -2.89 37.31
N VAL A 3 8.83 -3.09 36.35
CA VAL A 3 8.88 -2.28 35.13
C VAL A 3 7.54 -2.49 34.41
N PRO A 4 6.78 -1.44 34.06
CA PRO A 4 5.54 -1.61 33.34
C PRO A 4 5.81 -2.31 31.99
N PRO A 5 4.96 -3.26 31.56
CA PRO A 5 5.19 -4.01 30.34
C PRO A 5 5.29 -3.06 29.14
N PRO A 6 6.09 -3.41 28.11
CA PRO A 6 6.28 -2.57 26.95
C PRO A 6 4.94 -2.33 26.24
N ALA A 7 4.37 -1.13 26.42
CA ALA A 7 3.17 -0.72 25.74
C ALA A 7 3.48 -0.55 24.25
N LEU A 8 3.19 -1.56 23.44
CA LEU A 8 3.30 -1.46 21.99
C LEU A 8 2.18 -0.54 21.50
N THR A 9 2.44 0.77 21.53
CA THR A 9 1.48 1.79 21.12
C THR A 9 1.49 1.87 19.61
N ILE A 10 0.48 1.29 18.97
CA ILE A 10 0.40 1.32 17.50
C ILE A 10 -0.06 2.70 17.07
N THR A 11 0.90 3.40 16.48
CA THR A 11 0.90 4.82 16.27
C THR A 11 1.24 5.03 14.80
N THR A 12 0.29 5.48 13.97
CA THR A 12 0.57 5.77 12.55
C THR A 12 1.78 6.69 12.46
N GLY A 13 2.77 6.28 11.65
CA GLY A 13 4.11 6.88 11.67
C GLY A 13 4.14 8.39 11.46
N ARG A 14 5.21 9.02 11.97
CA ARG A 14 5.54 10.46 11.91
C ARG A 14 5.36 11.11 10.52
N TRP A 15 5.39 10.30 9.46
CA TRP A 15 5.15 10.69 8.08
C TRP A 15 3.74 11.21 7.78
N ALA A 16 2.71 10.78 8.53
CA ALA A 16 1.34 11.27 8.35
C ALA A 16 1.21 12.79 8.59
N TYR A 17 2.11 13.37 9.39
CA TYR A 17 2.13 14.80 9.71
C TYR A 17 3.01 15.63 8.79
N ARG A 18 3.85 15.02 7.95
CA ARG A 18 4.80 15.76 7.09
C ARG A 18 4.11 16.59 6.01
N TRP A 19 3.05 16.06 5.41
CA TRP A 19 2.32 16.79 4.36
C TRP A 19 1.50 17.97 4.92
N PRO A 20 0.69 17.82 5.99
CA PRO A 20 -0.02 18.96 6.59
C PRO A 20 0.94 20.05 7.03
N LEU A 21 2.02 19.65 7.71
CA LEU A 21 3.05 20.56 8.20
C LEU A 21 3.75 21.30 7.07
N ARG A 22 4.11 20.59 5.99
CA ARG A 22 4.71 21.21 4.79
C ARG A 22 3.77 22.23 4.16
N VAL A 23 2.50 21.90 3.97
CA VAL A 23 1.50 22.81 3.39
C VAL A 23 1.33 24.07 4.25
N GLY A 24 1.21 23.90 5.56
CA GLY A 24 1.13 25.02 6.50
C GLY A 24 2.39 25.90 6.49
N LEU A 25 3.59 25.29 6.53
CA LEU A 25 4.85 26.02 6.43
C LEU A 25 4.98 26.75 5.09
N THR A 26 4.67 26.11 3.96
CA THR A 26 4.76 26.74 2.64
C THR A 26 3.78 27.90 2.49
N ALA A 27 2.57 27.79 3.04
CA ALA A 27 1.59 28.86 3.04
C ALA A 27 2.03 30.04 3.90
N LEU A 28 2.60 29.77 5.08
CA LEU A 28 3.17 30.81 5.94
C LEU A 28 4.37 31.50 5.30
N THR A 29 5.30 30.75 4.68
CA THR A 29 6.45 31.34 4.00
C THR A 29 6.04 32.14 2.75
N ALA A 30 5.04 31.68 2.00
CA ALA A 30 4.52 32.42 0.85
C ALA A 30 3.80 33.70 1.29
N GLY A 31 2.96 33.63 2.33
CA GLY A 31 2.31 34.81 2.91
C GLY A 31 3.31 35.83 3.46
N LEU A 32 4.38 35.36 4.12
CA LEU A 32 5.45 36.19 4.65
C LEU A 32 6.31 36.81 3.53
N ALA A 33 6.66 36.04 2.49
CA ALA A 33 7.41 36.53 1.34
C ALA A 33 6.63 37.59 0.55
N VAL A 34 5.32 37.38 0.34
CA VAL A 34 4.46 38.39 -0.31
C VAL A 34 4.38 39.64 0.55
N SER A 35 4.19 39.50 1.86
CA SER A 35 4.11 40.64 2.80
C SER A 35 5.42 41.43 2.89
N LEU A 36 6.57 40.77 2.82
CA LEU A 36 7.89 41.41 2.78
C LEU A 36 8.16 42.07 1.42
N SER A 37 7.76 41.43 0.32
CA SER A 37 7.92 42.00 -1.02
C SER A 37 7.13 43.30 -1.23
N THR A 38 5.96 43.42 -0.60
CA THR A 38 5.17 44.67 -0.59
C THR A 38 5.76 45.78 0.28
N LEU A 39 6.73 45.47 1.15
CA LEU A 39 7.34 46.43 2.08
C LEU A 39 8.78 46.83 1.69
N SER A 40 9.41 46.17 0.71
CA SER A 40 10.87 46.30 0.49
C SER A 40 11.31 46.35 -0.99
N GLY A 41 10.41 46.63 -1.93
CA GLY A 41 10.74 46.79 -3.37
C GLY A 41 11.02 48.23 -3.80
N PRO A 42 11.82 48.46 -4.87
CA PRO A 42 12.10 49.80 -5.41
C PRO A 42 10.89 50.50 -6.07
N GLU A 43 9.81 49.75 -6.35
CA GLU A 43 8.46 50.27 -6.59
C GLU A 43 7.60 49.91 -5.38
N ALA A 44 7.69 50.69 -4.31
CA ALA A 44 6.78 50.55 -3.18
C ALA A 44 5.35 50.79 -3.69
N TRP A 45 4.50 49.78 -3.55
CA TRP A 45 3.10 49.89 -3.94
C TRP A 45 2.40 51.01 -3.19
N ASP A 46 1.42 51.63 -3.83
CA ASP A 46 0.55 52.61 -3.20
C ASP A 46 -0.05 51.96 -1.92
N PRO A 47 -0.08 52.66 -0.78
CA PRO A 47 -0.30 52.02 0.52
C PRO A 47 -1.70 51.41 0.66
N GLU A 48 -2.67 51.83 -0.16
CA GLU A 48 -3.99 51.20 -0.26
C GLU A 48 -3.95 49.85 -1.00
N ASP A 49 -3.22 49.76 -2.11
CA ASP A 49 -3.07 48.51 -2.88
C ASP A 49 -2.17 47.49 -2.17
N ALA A 50 -1.15 47.98 -1.45
CA ALA A 50 -0.32 47.15 -0.57
C ALA A 50 -1.16 46.54 0.57
N ARG A 51 -2.01 47.34 1.25
CA ARG A 51 -2.89 46.85 2.32
C ARG A 51 -3.90 45.82 1.82
N ARG A 52 -4.50 46.06 0.65
CA ARG A 52 -5.48 45.13 0.05
C ARG A 52 -4.83 43.78 -0.29
N THR A 53 -3.60 43.82 -0.77
CA THR A 53 -2.88 42.62 -1.22
C THR A 53 -2.30 41.84 -0.05
N VAL A 54 -1.76 42.52 0.96
CA VAL A 54 -1.40 41.89 2.24
C VAL A 54 -2.61 41.28 2.93
N ALA A 55 -3.78 41.94 2.89
CA ALA A 55 -5.01 41.38 3.44
C ALA A 55 -5.48 40.12 2.69
N VAL A 56 -5.42 40.12 1.35
CA VAL A 56 -5.84 38.98 0.51
C VAL A 56 -4.87 37.80 0.61
N TYR A 57 -3.56 38.03 0.49
CA TYR A 57 -2.55 36.96 0.52
C TYR A 57 -2.19 36.53 1.94
N GLY A 58 -2.15 37.46 2.89
CA GLY A 58 -2.00 37.16 4.32
C GLY A 58 -3.23 36.42 4.87
N GLY A 59 -4.44 36.84 4.47
CA GLY A 59 -5.68 36.14 4.77
C GLY A 59 -5.73 34.74 4.14
N GLY A 60 -5.34 34.62 2.86
CA GLY A 60 -5.24 33.33 2.16
C GLY A 60 -4.25 32.37 2.82
N GLY A 61 -3.06 32.86 3.20
CA GLY A 61 -2.06 32.07 3.94
C GLY A 61 -2.57 31.60 5.31
N LEU A 62 -3.29 32.47 6.03
CA LEU A 62 -3.92 32.13 7.31
C LEU A 62 -5.00 31.05 7.17
N VAL A 63 -5.84 31.14 6.13
CA VAL A 63 -6.88 30.13 5.83
C VAL A 63 -6.26 28.79 5.49
N ILE A 64 -5.19 28.75 4.70
CA ILE A 64 -4.49 27.50 4.36
C ILE A 64 -3.81 26.91 5.60
N ALA A 65 -3.19 27.73 6.45
CA ALA A 65 -2.61 27.28 7.72
C ALA A 65 -3.68 26.74 8.67
N PHE A 66 -4.83 27.40 8.77
CA PHE A 66 -5.97 26.94 9.57
C PHE A 66 -6.56 25.64 9.03
N ALA A 67 -6.71 25.51 7.71
CA ALA A 67 -7.14 24.27 7.07
C ALA A 67 -6.14 23.13 7.32
N ALA A 68 -4.83 23.40 7.26
CA ALA A 68 -3.78 22.43 7.59
C ALA A 68 -3.81 22.03 9.07
N ALA A 69 -4.05 22.97 9.98
CA ALA A 69 -4.19 22.73 11.43
C ALA A 69 -5.46 21.93 11.74
N LEU A 70 -6.59 22.29 11.14
CA LEU A 70 -7.86 21.57 11.23
C LEU A 70 -7.70 20.15 10.68
N TRP A 71 -6.97 19.99 9.57
CA TRP A 71 -6.70 18.68 9.00
C TRP A 71 -5.75 17.84 9.88
N ALA A 72 -4.70 18.43 10.45
CA ALA A 72 -3.84 17.76 11.43
C ALA A 72 -4.62 17.36 12.70
N PHE A 73 -5.53 18.21 13.15
CA PHE A 73 -6.44 17.93 14.25
C PHE A 73 -7.43 16.81 13.93
N MET A 74 -8.02 16.79 12.73
CA MET A 74 -8.87 15.69 12.26
C MET A 74 -8.09 14.38 12.15
N ILE A 75 -6.83 14.41 11.69
CA ILE A 75 -5.94 13.23 11.67
C ILE A 75 -5.69 12.74 13.09
N HIS A 76 -5.43 13.65 14.04
CA HIS A 76 -5.20 13.30 15.44
C HIS A 76 -6.46 12.71 16.11
N ARG A 77 -7.64 13.31 15.90
CA ARG A 77 -8.93 12.83 16.40
C ARG A 77 -9.38 11.52 15.73
N GLY A 78 -9.04 11.33 14.45
CA GLY A 78 -9.36 10.14 13.68
C GLY A 78 -8.41 8.96 13.92
N ARG A 79 -7.38 9.14 14.76
CA ARG A 79 -6.38 8.11 15.05
C ARG A 79 -6.98 7.01 15.90
N LEU A 80 -6.92 5.78 15.40
CA LEU A 80 -7.06 4.60 16.23
C LEU A 80 -5.70 4.31 16.89
N VAL A 81 -5.69 4.28 18.22
CA VAL A 81 -4.57 3.81 19.02
C VAL A 81 -4.96 2.43 19.51
N VAL A 82 -4.11 1.45 19.21
CA VAL A 82 -4.29 0.09 19.71
C VAL A 82 -3.19 -0.18 20.73
N THR A 83 -3.59 -0.60 21.92
CA THR A 83 -2.69 -0.99 23.01
C THR A 83 -2.94 -2.45 23.34
N ILE A 84 -1.89 -3.26 23.22
CA ILE A 84 -1.86 -4.67 23.61
C ILE A 84 -1.32 -4.74 25.04
N GLY A 85 -2.06 -5.35 25.95
CA GLY A 85 -1.62 -5.57 27.33
C GLY A 85 -2.17 -6.88 27.89
N GLU A 86 -1.71 -7.29 29.07
CA GLU A 86 -2.09 -8.56 29.71
C GLU A 86 -3.61 -8.66 29.95
N LYS A 87 -4.28 -7.52 30.15
CA LYS A 87 -5.74 -7.46 30.33
C LYS A 87 -6.51 -7.59 29.02
N GLY A 88 -5.84 -7.49 27.88
CA GLY A 88 -6.43 -7.57 26.54
C GLY A 88 -6.03 -6.42 25.62
N LEU A 89 -6.88 -6.14 24.64
CA LEU A 89 -6.69 -5.11 23.62
C LEU A 89 -7.56 -3.90 23.92
N ALA A 90 -6.96 -2.72 24.07
CA ALA A 90 -7.71 -1.47 24.10
C ALA A 90 -7.56 -0.69 22.79
N LEU A 91 -8.71 -0.26 22.27
CA LEU A 91 -8.90 0.46 21.03
C LEU A 91 -9.40 1.85 21.37
N ARG A 92 -8.56 2.85 21.18
CA ARG A 92 -8.90 4.24 21.50
C ARG A 92 -8.97 5.08 20.24
N ARG A 93 -10.09 5.78 20.04
CA ARG A 93 -10.29 6.76 18.96
C ARG A 93 -10.85 8.06 19.53
N GLY A 94 -10.00 9.07 19.63
CA GLY A 94 -10.35 10.33 20.29
C GLY A 94 -10.66 10.10 21.77
N THR A 95 -11.89 10.43 22.18
CA THR A 95 -12.42 10.23 23.54
C THR A 95 -13.16 8.90 23.73
N ARG A 96 -13.33 8.11 22.65
CA ARG A 96 -13.97 6.80 22.72
C ARG A 96 -12.91 5.73 22.93
N GLU A 97 -13.17 4.85 23.87
CA GLU A 97 -12.33 3.70 24.19
C GLU A 97 -13.19 2.44 24.20
N ALA A 98 -12.68 1.37 23.59
CA ALA A 98 -13.28 0.05 23.62
C ALA A 98 -12.20 -0.96 24.00
N SER A 99 -12.50 -1.91 24.88
CA SER A 99 -11.53 -2.89 25.37
C SER A 99 -12.02 -4.32 25.12
N ILE A 100 -11.27 -5.11 24.36
CA ILE A 100 -11.46 -6.56 24.21
C ILE A 100 -10.66 -7.22 25.33
N PRO A 101 -11.29 -7.94 26.28
CA PRO A 101 -10.54 -8.67 27.30
C PRO A 101 -9.74 -9.81 26.66
N ALA A 102 -8.55 -10.12 27.22
CA ALA A 102 -7.67 -11.15 26.65
C ALA A 102 -8.37 -12.51 26.51
N GLY A 103 -9.21 -12.89 27.48
CA GLY A 103 -9.98 -14.14 27.45
C GLY A 103 -11.11 -14.18 26.43
N ALA A 104 -11.42 -13.08 25.74
CA ALA A 104 -12.34 -13.06 24.62
C ALA A 104 -11.61 -13.02 23.27
N VAL A 105 -10.27 -12.94 23.24
CA VAL A 105 -9.50 -12.94 22.00
C VAL A 105 -9.17 -14.37 21.60
N ASP A 106 -9.81 -14.86 20.54
CA ASP A 106 -9.58 -16.22 20.04
C ASP A 106 -8.37 -16.29 19.11
N ALA A 107 -8.14 -15.23 18.32
CA ALA A 107 -7.02 -15.13 17.40
C ALA A 107 -6.74 -13.68 17.01
N VAL A 108 -5.50 -13.43 16.59
CA VAL A 108 -5.05 -12.13 16.04
C VAL A 108 -4.40 -12.36 14.69
N GLY A 109 -4.57 -11.46 13.72
CA GLY A 109 -4.02 -11.75 12.41
C GLY A 109 -4.30 -10.76 11.31
N ILE A 110 -4.05 -11.17 10.08
CA ILE A 110 -4.22 -10.33 8.89
C ILE A 110 -5.26 -10.98 7.99
N THR A 111 -6.21 -10.18 7.53
CA THR A 111 -7.01 -10.48 6.35
C THR A 111 -6.42 -9.75 5.16
N TRP A 112 -6.54 -10.33 3.96
CA TRP A 112 -6.11 -9.69 2.71
C TRP A 112 -7.30 -9.18 1.89
N PRO A 113 -7.96 -8.08 2.28
CA PRO A 113 -8.84 -7.43 1.34
C PRO A 113 -8.03 -7.01 0.11
N VAL A 114 -8.65 -7.14 -1.07
CA VAL A 114 -8.13 -6.91 -2.43
C VAL A 114 -7.02 -5.86 -2.64
N ALA A 115 -6.84 -4.85 -1.77
CA ALA A 115 -5.87 -3.76 -1.97
C ALA A 115 -4.69 -3.70 -0.98
N ASP A 116 -4.81 -4.24 0.25
CA ASP A 116 -3.80 -4.14 1.31
C ASP A 116 -4.10 -5.11 2.48
N PRO A 117 -3.10 -5.57 3.24
CA PRO A 117 -3.33 -6.38 4.44
C PRO A 117 -4.04 -5.55 5.51
N ALA A 118 -5.20 -6.02 5.95
CA ALA A 118 -5.94 -5.44 7.05
C ALA A 118 -5.70 -6.24 8.33
N TRP A 119 -5.19 -5.56 9.36
CA TRP A 119 -5.04 -6.20 10.67
C TRP A 119 -6.41 -6.41 11.29
N THR A 120 -6.68 -7.63 11.74
CA THR A 120 -7.94 -8.10 12.30
C THR A 120 -7.73 -8.81 13.62
N VAL A 121 -8.73 -8.69 14.48
CA VAL A 121 -8.83 -9.45 15.74
C VAL A 121 -10.14 -10.22 15.70
N TRP A 122 -10.06 -11.51 15.98
CA TRP A 122 -11.22 -12.39 16.16
C TRP A 122 -11.50 -12.51 17.65
N PHE A 123 -12.78 -12.44 18.01
CA PHE A 123 -13.18 -12.48 19.40
C PHE A 123 -14.51 -13.18 19.60
N ASP A 124 -14.67 -13.81 20.76
CA ASP A 124 -15.92 -14.40 21.20
C ASP A 124 -16.85 -13.28 21.72
N PRO A 125 -17.98 -13.01 21.02
CA PRO A 125 -18.92 -11.99 21.45
C PRO A 125 -19.61 -12.32 22.79
N GLU A 126 -19.69 -13.59 23.19
CA GLU A 126 -20.29 -14.00 24.47
C GLU A 126 -19.38 -13.68 25.66
N ALA A 127 -18.06 -13.74 25.45
CA ALA A 127 -17.05 -13.41 26.44
C ALA A 127 -16.79 -11.88 26.58
N ALA A 128 -17.34 -11.04 25.68
CA ALA A 128 -17.12 -9.60 25.66
C ALA A 128 -18.38 -8.76 25.32
N PRO A 129 -19.37 -8.65 26.24
CA PRO A 129 -20.55 -7.83 26.04
C PRO A 129 -20.21 -6.32 25.97
N GLY A 130 -20.49 -5.67 24.84
CA GLY A 130 -20.34 -4.20 24.68
C GLY A 130 -19.62 -3.69 23.42
N PHE A 131 -19.28 -4.55 22.45
CA PHE A 131 -18.39 -4.26 21.31
C PHE A 131 -18.91 -3.36 20.16
N GLY A 132 -19.95 -2.55 20.39
CA GLY A 132 -20.66 -1.81 19.33
C GLY A 132 -19.92 -0.62 18.69
N ALA A 133 -18.69 -0.28 19.09
CA ALA A 133 -18.08 1.02 18.75
C ALA A 133 -16.90 1.01 17.77
N VAL A 134 -16.32 -0.15 17.40
CA VAL A 134 -15.15 -0.21 16.48
C VAL A 134 -15.31 -1.13 15.26
N ALA A 135 -16.19 -2.12 15.28
CA ALA A 135 -16.36 -3.01 14.13
C ALA A 135 -17.51 -2.53 13.22
N LYS A 136 -17.16 -1.82 12.15
CA LYS A 136 -18.07 -1.61 10.99
C LYS A 136 -18.09 -2.86 10.10
N VAL A 137 -18.17 -4.03 10.72
CA VAL A 137 -18.17 -5.36 10.07
C VAL A 137 -19.14 -6.23 10.85
N GLU A 138 -20.07 -6.85 10.14
CA GLU A 138 -21.01 -7.83 10.65
C GLU A 138 -20.23 -9.06 11.18
N GLY A 139 -20.44 -9.48 12.44
CA GLY A 139 -19.94 -10.76 12.97
C GLY A 139 -18.81 -10.71 14.02
N ARG A 140 -18.09 -11.84 14.16
CA ARG A 140 -17.07 -12.14 15.19
C ARG A 140 -15.67 -11.53 14.94
N THR A 141 -15.58 -10.51 14.07
CA THR A 141 -14.31 -9.96 13.56
C THR A 141 -14.24 -8.44 13.67
N ALA A 142 -13.15 -7.93 14.25
CA ALA A 142 -12.84 -6.51 14.29
C ALA A 142 -11.67 -6.18 13.35
N VAL A 143 -11.95 -5.42 12.28
CA VAL A 143 -10.91 -4.85 11.41
C VAL A 143 -10.34 -3.58 12.03
N LEU A 144 -9.06 -3.61 12.39
CA LEU A 144 -8.38 -2.52 13.07
C LEU A 144 -7.76 -1.52 12.09
N PHE A 145 -7.28 -1.97 10.93
CA PHE A 145 -6.65 -1.11 9.92
C PHE A 145 -7.13 -1.44 8.50
N ARG A 146 -8.29 -0.92 8.10
CA ARG A 146 -8.90 -1.17 6.77
C ARG A 146 -8.28 -0.38 5.62
N ASP A 147 -7.76 0.83 5.91
CA ASP A 147 -7.41 1.83 4.88
C ASP A 147 -5.93 2.27 4.92
N ARG A 148 -5.08 1.58 5.68
CA ARG A 148 -3.67 1.94 5.84
C ARG A 148 -2.80 0.71 5.94
N SER A 149 -1.72 0.69 5.17
CA SER A 149 -0.70 -0.33 5.28
C SER A 149 -0.03 -0.29 6.65
N LEU A 150 0.21 -1.47 7.22
CA LEU A 150 1.11 -1.61 8.35
C LEU A 150 2.51 -1.15 7.90
N PRO A 151 3.21 -0.31 8.70
CA PRO A 151 4.56 0.08 8.36
C PRO A 151 5.48 -1.17 8.28
N PRO A 152 6.55 -1.12 7.46
CA PRO A 152 7.51 -2.23 7.37
C PRO A 152 8.07 -2.61 8.75
N GLY A 153 8.19 -3.92 9.03
CA GLY A 153 8.73 -4.46 10.27
C GLY A 153 7.76 -4.47 11.47
N TRP A 154 6.56 -3.91 11.32
CA TRP A 154 5.58 -3.90 12.41
C TRP A 154 4.81 -5.21 12.56
N ILE A 155 4.60 -5.94 11.47
CA ILE A 155 3.88 -7.23 11.51
C ILE A 155 4.58 -8.20 12.45
N ASP A 156 5.92 -8.28 12.41
CA ASP A 156 6.69 -9.17 13.27
C ASP A 156 6.63 -8.75 14.74
N ALA A 157 6.72 -7.44 15.01
CA ALA A 157 6.61 -6.90 16.37
C ALA A 157 5.19 -7.10 16.96
N VAL A 158 4.15 -6.92 16.15
CA VAL A 158 2.75 -7.14 16.56
C VAL A 158 2.48 -8.63 16.74
N ARG A 159 3.05 -9.50 15.90
CA ARG A 159 2.96 -10.96 16.04
C ARG A 159 3.58 -11.42 17.35
N SER A 160 4.84 -11.04 17.60
CA SER A 160 5.53 -11.37 18.86
C SER A 160 4.75 -10.82 20.06
N ALA A 161 4.32 -9.56 20.04
CA ALA A 161 3.53 -8.98 21.13
C ALA A 161 2.17 -9.68 21.33
N ALA A 162 1.46 -10.05 20.26
CA ALA A 162 0.18 -10.74 20.36
C ALA A 162 0.35 -12.14 20.97
N THR A 163 1.34 -12.90 20.49
CA THR A 163 1.60 -14.25 21.01
C THR A 163 2.12 -14.24 22.45
N GLU A 164 3.04 -13.32 22.79
CA GLU A 164 3.63 -13.22 24.12
C GLU A 164 2.69 -12.62 25.16
N VAL A 165 1.86 -11.64 24.79
CA VAL A 165 1.04 -10.87 25.76
C VAL A 165 -0.40 -11.37 25.84
N LEU A 166 -1.01 -11.77 24.72
CA LEU A 166 -2.41 -12.23 24.68
C LEU A 166 -2.53 -13.75 24.73
N GLY A 167 -1.44 -14.49 24.43
CA GLY A 167 -1.48 -15.95 24.30
C GLY A 167 -2.31 -16.46 23.13
N ALA A 168 -2.80 -15.57 22.26
CA ALA A 168 -3.65 -15.92 21.13
C ALA A 168 -2.82 -16.36 19.90
N PRO A 169 -3.29 -17.36 19.13
CA PRO A 169 -2.66 -17.78 17.90
C PRO A 169 -2.69 -16.66 16.84
N TRP A 170 -1.62 -16.58 16.05
CA TRP A 170 -1.54 -15.67 14.92
C TRP A 170 -2.07 -16.33 13.64
N LEU A 171 -3.13 -15.79 13.05
CA LEU A 171 -3.75 -16.32 11.84
C LEU A 171 -3.57 -15.38 10.63
N VAL A 172 -3.60 -15.96 9.44
CA VAL A 172 -3.75 -15.21 8.19
C VAL A 172 -4.95 -15.82 7.51
N LEU A 173 -5.97 -15.02 7.22
CA LEU A 173 -7.17 -15.52 6.54
C LEU A 173 -7.31 -14.90 5.14
N ASP A 174 -7.94 -15.63 4.24
CA ASP A 174 -8.41 -15.08 2.97
C ASP A 174 -9.74 -14.32 3.15
N GLU A 175 -10.42 -13.98 2.05
CA GLU A 175 -11.70 -13.24 2.12
C GLU A 175 -12.87 -14.15 2.48
N GLU A 176 -12.69 -15.45 2.27
CA GLU A 176 -13.62 -16.51 2.60
C GLU A 176 -13.53 -16.89 4.09
N GLY A 177 -12.49 -16.43 4.78
CA GLY A 177 -12.27 -16.66 6.21
C GLY A 177 -11.47 -17.94 6.50
N GLU A 178 -10.87 -18.54 5.47
CA GLU A 178 -10.07 -19.76 5.58
C GLU A 178 -8.61 -19.42 5.87
N GLU A 179 -7.95 -20.27 6.66
CA GLU A 179 -6.55 -20.05 7.04
C GLU A 179 -5.63 -20.23 5.83
N VAL A 180 -4.84 -19.19 5.55
CA VAL A 180 -3.82 -19.18 4.51
C VAL A 180 -2.49 -19.63 5.10
N GLY A 181 -2.14 -20.88 4.78
CA GLY A 181 -0.84 -21.45 5.11
C GLY A 181 0.33 -20.59 4.61
N ARG A 182 1.48 -20.72 5.27
CA ARG A 182 2.69 -19.97 4.89
C ARG A 182 3.37 -20.63 3.69
N PRO A 183 3.41 -19.99 2.50
CA PRO A 183 4.14 -20.56 1.38
C PRO A 183 5.66 -20.53 1.66
N PRO A 184 6.44 -21.47 1.09
CA PRO A 184 7.90 -21.40 1.10
C PRO A 184 8.42 -20.07 0.55
N GLU A 185 9.57 -19.59 1.04
CA GLU A 185 10.09 -18.24 0.68
C GLU A 185 10.31 -18.05 -0.83
N ASP A 186 10.63 -19.13 -1.52
CA ASP A 186 10.91 -19.16 -2.95
C ASP A 186 9.72 -19.66 -3.79
N ALA A 187 8.55 -19.89 -3.19
CA ALA A 187 7.37 -20.44 -3.87
C ALA A 187 6.96 -19.59 -5.07
N LEU A 188 6.86 -18.26 -4.88
CA LEU A 188 6.57 -17.34 -5.98
C LEU A 188 7.66 -17.37 -7.05
N ARG A 189 8.93 -17.55 -6.69
CA ARG A 189 10.03 -17.60 -7.67
C ARG A 189 10.00 -18.89 -8.49
N ARG A 190 9.64 -20.02 -7.86
CA ARG A 190 9.58 -21.35 -8.49
C ARG A 190 8.32 -21.60 -9.32
N ALA A 191 7.21 -20.91 -9.02
CA ALA A 191 5.93 -21.13 -9.68
C ALA A 191 6.00 -20.91 -11.21
N GLY A 192 5.94 -21.99 -12.00
CA GLY A 192 5.96 -21.91 -13.46
C GLY A 192 4.67 -21.33 -14.05
N HIS A 193 3.54 -21.50 -13.35
CA HIS A 193 2.24 -21.02 -13.79
C HIS A 193 1.57 -20.27 -12.64
N ILE A 194 1.12 -19.05 -12.90
CA ILE A 194 0.58 -18.16 -11.89
C ILE A 194 -0.70 -17.53 -12.42
N ARG A 195 -1.80 -17.67 -11.69
CA ARG A 195 -3.03 -16.91 -11.95
C ARG A 195 -2.98 -15.61 -11.15
N VAL A 196 -3.15 -14.49 -11.84
CA VAL A 196 -3.26 -13.16 -11.23
C VAL A 196 -4.68 -12.64 -11.40
N ASP A 197 -5.46 -12.66 -10.33
CA ASP A 197 -6.85 -12.18 -10.37
C ASP A 197 -6.94 -10.65 -10.52
N GLY A 198 -8.13 -10.11 -10.85
CA GLY A 198 -8.34 -8.68 -11.05
C GLY A 198 -7.93 -7.79 -9.87
N ALA A 199 -7.90 -8.37 -8.66
CA ALA A 199 -7.45 -7.75 -7.42
C ALA A 199 -5.92 -7.63 -7.29
N GLY A 200 -5.16 -8.48 -7.99
CA GLY A 200 -3.70 -8.51 -7.92
C GLY A 200 -3.16 -9.60 -6.99
N ARG A 201 -3.94 -10.65 -6.72
CA ARG A 201 -3.50 -11.86 -6.01
C ARG A 201 -2.87 -12.83 -6.98
N TYR A 202 -1.70 -13.33 -6.62
CA TYR A 202 -0.92 -14.31 -7.36
C TYR A 202 -1.18 -15.66 -6.70
N ARG A 203 -1.92 -16.53 -7.40
CA ARG A 203 -2.22 -17.91 -7.00
C ARG A 203 -1.48 -18.88 -7.93
N ASP A 204 -1.16 -20.05 -7.41
CA ASP A 204 -0.59 -21.13 -8.24
C ASP A 204 -1.60 -21.62 -9.31
N ARG A 205 -1.14 -22.46 -10.26
CA ARG A 205 -1.86 -22.97 -11.44
C ARG A 205 -3.29 -23.42 -11.15
N ASP A 206 -3.49 -24.11 -10.03
CA ASP A 206 -4.78 -24.70 -9.65
C ASP A 206 -5.67 -23.73 -8.85
N GLY A 207 -5.25 -22.47 -8.71
CA GLY A 207 -5.99 -21.43 -7.98
C GLY A 207 -6.05 -21.63 -6.47
N GLY A 208 -5.38 -22.66 -5.92
CA GLY A 208 -5.45 -23.01 -4.50
C GLY A 208 -4.58 -22.14 -3.61
N VAL A 209 -3.26 -22.23 -3.76
CA VAL A 209 -2.34 -21.57 -2.82
C VAL A 209 -2.09 -20.11 -3.21
N LEU A 210 -2.35 -19.19 -2.28
CA LEU A 210 -1.98 -17.78 -2.42
C LEU A 210 -0.47 -17.62 -2.24
N LEU A 211 0.22 -17.24 -3.32
CA LEU A 211 1.67 -17.07 -3.35
C LEU A 211 2.09 -15.63 -3.03
N ALA A 212 1.33 -14.66 -3.53
CA ALA A 212 1.60 -13.25 -3.28
C ALA A 212 0.37 -12.36 -3.48
N VAL A 213 0.41 -11.16 -2.91
CA VAL A 213 -0.58 -10.10 -3.11
C VAL A 213 0.15 -8.82 -3.53
N ALA A 214 -0.30 -8.20 -4.61
CA ALA A 214 0.16 -6.89 -5.03
C ALA A 214 -0.52 -5.79 -4.21
N CYS A 215 0.23 -5.14 -3.34
CA CYS A 215 -0.26 -4.09 -2.44
C CYS A 215 0.10 -2.68 -2.95
N GLY A 216 -0.75 -1.69 -2.69
CA GLY A 216 -0.50 -0.27 -2.96
C GLY A 216 -1.52 0.37 -3.90
N ARG A 217 -1.57 1.72 -3.92
CA ARG A 217 -2.65 2.50 -4.58
C ARG A 217 -2.79 2.32 -6.10
N LEU A 218 -1.85 1.65 -6.77
CA LEU A 218 -1.95 1.27 -8.18
C LEU A 218 -2.70 -0.07 -8.38
N ALA A 219 -2.74 -0.95 -7.38
CA ALA A 219 -3.33 -2.27 -7.47
C ALA A 219 -4.88 -2.24 -7.51
N GLY A 220 -5.54 -1.40 -6.72
CA GLY A 220 -7.00 -1.32 -6.74
C GLY A 220 -7.60 -0.11 -6.05
N ARG A 221 -8.34 0.70 -6.81
CA ARG A 221 -9.57 1.33 -6.31
C ARG A 221 -10.60 1.23 -7.44
N PRO A 222 -11.79 0.64 -7.20
CA PRO A 222 -12.94 0.96 -8.05
C PRO A 222 -13.21 2.46 -7.94
N GLN A 223 -13.65 3.08 -9.03
CA GLN A 223 -13.99 4.51 -9.11
C GLN A 223 -14.74 4.99 -7.86
N ALA A 224 -14.13 5.90 -7.10
CA ALA A 224 -14.89 6.80 -6.26
C ALA A 224 -15.56 7.82 -7.19
N GLY A 225 -16.85 8.09 -6.97
CA GLY A 225 -17.73 8.83 -7.88
C GLY A 225 -17.26 10.22 -8.33
N PRO A 226 -18.04 10.86 -9.22
CA PRO A 226 -17.69 12.13 -9.83
C PRO A 226 -17.55 13.19 -8.74
N GLY A 227 -16.35 13.76 -8.59
CA GLY A 227 -16.08 14.84 -7.64
C GLY A 227 -14.78 14.71 -6.83
N SER A 228 -14.03 13.61 -6.94
CA SER A 228 -12.70 13.54 -6.30
C SER A 228 -11.62 14.17 -7.19
N LEU A 229 -11.15 15.36 -6.83
CA LEU A 229 -9.98 15.98 -7.44
C LEU A 229 -8.73 15.09 -7.21
N PRO A 230 -7.89 14.86 -8.23
CA PRO A 230 -6.73 13.97 -8.13
C PRO A 230 -5.57 14.67 -7.40
N LEU A 231 -5.71 14.89 -6.10
CA LEU A 231 -4.65 15.44 -5.25
C LEU A 231 -3.88 14.30 -4.59
N GLY A 232 -2.82 13.85 -5.27
CA GLY A 232 -1.86 12.92 -4.67
C GLY A 232 -0.77 12.44 -5.62
N ALA A 233 0.33 13.18 -5.74
CA ALA A 233 1.60 12.75 -6.33
C ALA A 233 2.31 11.63 -5.50
N GLY A 234 1.55 10.80 -4.78
CA GLY A 234 2.05 9.86 -3.78
C GLY A 234 1.31 8.52 -3.83
N SER A 235 1.72 7.64 -4.75
CA SER A 235 2.45 6.40 -4.44
C SER A 235 2.59 5.56 -5.72
N ARG A 236 3.69 5.76 -6.45
CA ARG A 236 4.01 5.00 -7.68
C ARG A 236 4.64 3.64 -7.37
N THR A 237 4.21 3.01 -6.29
CA THR A 237 4.87 1.82 -5.74
C THR A 237 3.84 0.74 -5.51
N ILE A 238 4.07 -0.40 -6.13
CA ILE A 238 3.35 -1.65 -5.86
C ILE A 238 4.35 -2.55 -5.11
N VAL A 239 3.91 -3.16 -4.03
CA VAL A 239 4.74 -4.10 -3.26
C VAL A 239 4.08 -5.46 -3.36
N LEU A 240 4.77 -6.44 -3.96
CA LEU A 240 4.33 -7.82 -3.87
C LEU A 240 4.74 -8.35 -2.51
N ARG A 241 3.78 -8.84 -1.73
CA ARG A 241 3.98 -9.47 -0.43
C ARG A 241 3.54 -10.91 -0.45
N ASP A 242 4.12 -11.75 0.39
CA ASP A 242 3.53 -13.05 0.71
C ASP A 242 2.25 -12.85 1.56
N PRO A 243 1.43 -13.89 1.76
CA PRO A 243 0.25 -13.82 2.63
C PRO A 243 0.58 -13.50 4.09
N HIS A 244 1.82 -13.60 4.51
CA HIS A 244 2.25 -13.33 5.88
C HIS A 244 2.81 -11.91 6.05
N GLY A 245 2.75 -11.10 4.98
CA GLY A 245 3.15 -9.70 4.97
C GLY A 245 4.62 -9.45 4.61
N ARG A 246 5.41 -10.50 4.37
CA ARG A 246 6.81 -10.37 3.94
C ARG A 246 6.87 -9.71 2.57
N THR A 247 7.72 -8.70 2.43
CA THR A 247 8.00 -8.10 1.12
C THR A 247 8.74 -9.12 0.24
N LEU A 248 8.24 -9.35 -0.97
CA LEU A 248 8.88 -10.17 -1.99
C LEU A 248 9.55 -9.31 -3.06
N LEU A 249 8.79 -8.38 -3.64
CA LEU A 249 9.27 -7.45 -4.67
C LEU A 249 8.68 -6.05 -4.48
N VAL A 250 9.45 -5.04 -4.85
CA VAL A 250 9.03 -3.64 -4.86
C VAL A 250 9.09 -3.10 -6.28
N LEU A 251 7.93 -2.77 -6.82
CA LEU A 251 7.74 -2.24 -8.17
C LEU A 251 7.55 -0.73 -8.08
N ARG A 252 8.51 0.06 -8.58
CA ARG A 252 8.44 1.53 -8.58
C ARG A 252 8.30 2.06 -10.00
N ARG A 253 7.14 2.63 -10.31
CA ARG A 253 6.92 3.35 -11.56
C ARG A 253 7.52 4.75 -11.48
N ARG A 254 8.25 5.19 -12.49
CA ARG A 254 8.65 6.60 -12.62
C ARG A 254 7.47 7.44 -13.15
N ALA A 255 7.56 8.77 -13.12
CA ALA A 255 6.50 9.60 -13.67
C ALA A 255 6.17 9.19 -15.11
N PRO A 256 4.88 9.16 -15.52
CA PRO A 256 4.54 9.00 -16.92
C PRO A 256 5.06 10.23 -17.66
N VAL A 257 6.26 10.10 -18.21
CA VAL A 257 6.78 11.02 -19.22
C VAL A 257 6.50 10.31 -20.55
N PRO A 258 5.86 10.98 -21.52
CA PRO A 258 5.61 10.40 -22.84
C PRO A 258 6.88 9.75 -23.40
N GLY A 259 6.79 8.48 -23.80
CA GLY A 259 7.93 7.71 -24.32
C GLY A 259 8.99 7.24 -23.31
N ARG A 260 8.80 7.46 -21.99
CA ARG A 260 9.76 7.06 -20.94
C ARG A 260 9.10 6.35 -19.75
N ASP A 261 8.06 5.56 -20.01
CA ASP A 261 7.49 4.72 -18.95
C ASP A 261 8.53 3.68 -18.52
N ARG A 262 8.80 3.64 -17.22
CA ARG A 262 9.85 2.81 -16.62
C ARG A 262 9.37 2.34 -15.26
N MET A 263 9.42 1.03 -15.07
CA MET A 263 9.17 0.37 -13.79
C MET A 263 10.47 -0.25 -13.29
N ARG A 264 10.91 0.18 -12.11
CA ARG A 264 12.04 -0.43 -11.40
C ARG A 264 11.53 -1.57 -10.54
N VAL A 265 12.23 -2.70 -10.57
CA VAL A 265 11.90 -3.88 -9.77
C VAL A 265 13.04 -4.11 -8.80
N SER A 266 12.74 -4.03 -7.51
CA SER A 266 13.69 -4.32 -6.44
C SER A 266 13.28 -5.57 -5.66
N ASP A 267 14.26 -6.26 -5.09
CA ASP A 267 14.03 -7.38 -4.19
C ASP A 267 13.53 -6.92 -2.80
N ALA A 268 13.34 -7.88 -1.89
CA ALA A 268 12.92 -7.63 -0.51
C ALA A 268 13.91 -6.76 0.30
N HIS A 269 15.20 -6.77 -0.08
CA HIS A 269 16.28 -6.03 0.58
C HIS A 269 16.49 -4.64 -0.05
N GLY A 270 15.80 -4.33 -1.14
CA GLY A 270 15.89 -3.06 -1.86
C GLY A 270 16.94 -3.04 -2.97
N HIS A 271 17.63 -4.15 -3.24
CA HIS A 271 18.54 -4.24 -4.37
C HIS A 271 17.75 -4.20 -5.68
N LEU A 272 18.27 -3.46 -6.67
CA LEU A 272 17.64 -3.37 -7.98
C LEU A 272 17.87 -4.68 -8.74
N VAL A 273 16.79 -5.42 -9.01
CA VAL A 273 16.82 -6.62 -9.86
C VAL A 273 16.94 -6.21 -11.33
N GLY A 274 16.23 -5.15 -11.71
CA GLY A 274 16.23 -4.67 -13.07
C GLY A 274 15.05 -3.75 -13.35
N GLU A 275 14.77 -3.54 -14.62
CA GLU A 275 13.84 -2.53 -15.06
C GLU A 275 13.03 -2.97 -16.26
N ILE A 276 11.78 -2.53 -16.29
CA ILE A 276 10.85 -2.73 -17.39
C ILE A 276 10.58 -1.37 -18.03
N ARG A 277 10.78 -1.25 -19.33
CA ARG A 277 10.59 -0.02 -20.09
C ARG A 277 9.48 -0.19 -21.11
N GLY A 278 8.70 0.86 -21.35
CA GLY A 278 7.56 0.81 -22.27
C GLY A 278 6.30 0.23 -21.61
N GLY A 279 5.13 0.65 -22.12
CA GLY A 279 3.84 0.27 -21.57
C GLY A 279 3.16 -0.89 -22.33
N HIS A 280 3.05 -0.76 -23.65
CA HIS A 280 2.31 -1.72 -24.49
C HIS A 280 3.16 -2.91 -24.94
N GLU A 281 4.44 -2.67 -25.24
CA GLU A 281 5.42 -3.70 -25.60
C GLU A 281 6.65 -3.54 -24.69
N PRO A 282 6.56 -4.00 -23.44
CA PRO A 282 7.62 -3.76 -22.47
C PRO A 282 8.93 -4.49 -22.82
N SER A 283 10.06 -3.82 -22.64
CA SER A 283 11.39 -4.41 -22.69
C SER A 283 11.97 -4.57 -21.28
N PHE A 284 12.70 -5.66 -21.05
CA PHE A 284 13.27 -6.03 -19.77
C PHE A 284 14.77 -5.80 -19.77
N HIS A 285 15.28 -5.15 -18.74
CA HIS A 285 16.67 -4.79 -18.61
C HIS A 285 17.25 -5.19 -17.25
N THR A 286 18.53 -5.51 -17.21
CA THR A 286 19.29 -5.62 -15.95
C THR A 286 19.35 -4.28 -15.23
N ALA A 287 19.84 -4.28 -13.98
CA ALA A 287 20.10 -3.07 -13.22
C ALA A 287 21.02 -2.08 -13.97
N ASP A 288 21.99 -2.59 -14.72
CA ASP A 288 22.95 -1.80 -15.51
C ASP A 288 22.39 -1.35 -16.87
N GLY A 289 21.21 -1.83 -17.25
CA GLY A 289 20.51 -1.44 -18.47
C GLY A 289 20.65 -2.40 -19.66
N THR A 290 21.39 -3.50 -19.52
CA THR A 290 21.52 -4.55 -20.54
C THR A 290 20.16 -5.16 -20.85
N LEU A 291 19.81 -5.28 -22.13
CA LEU A 291 18.55 -5.91 -22.55
C LEU A 291 18.57 -7.41 -22.21
N LEU A 292 17.51 -7.88 -21.56
CA LEU A 292 17.28 -9.29 -21.20
C LEU A 292 16.23 -9.94 -22.10
N GLY A 293 15.25 -9.16 -22.54
CA GLY A 293 14.18 -9.64 -23.39
C GLY A 293 13.19 -8.54 -23.74
N THR A 294 12.30 -8.84 -24.67
CA THR A 294 11.24 -7.95 -25.12
C THR A 294 9.89 -8.65 -25.08
N THR A 295 8.84 -7.87 -24.93
CA THR A 295 7.47 -8.38 -24.96
C THR A 295 6.82 -8.01 -26.28
N ARG A 296 6.17 -8.97 -26.92
CA ARG A 296 5.30 -8.72 -28.06
C ARG A 296 3.87 -9.15 -27.73
N ARG A 297 2.89 -8.40 -28.21
CA ARG A 297 1.50 -8.82 -28.12
C ARG A 297 1.13 -9.72 -29.31
N THR A 298 0.50 -10.85 -29.03
CA THR A 298 -0.01 -11.80 -30.00
C THR A 298 -1.43 -12.17 -29.58
N GLY A 299 -2.43 -11.50 -30.17
CA GLY A 299 -3.84 -11.69 -29.80
C GLY A 299 -4.14 -11.27 -28.35
N ASP A 300 -4.67 -12.22 -27.57
CA ASP A 300 -4.97 -12.16 -26.13
C ASP A 300 -3.76 -12.50 -25.24
N ARG A 301 -2.58 -12.67 -25.84
CA ARG A 301 -1.36 -13.08 -25.14
C ARG A 301 -0.26 -12.04 -25.31
N TYR A 302 0.51 -11.82 -24.25
CA TYR A 302 1.80 -11.16 -24.31
C TYR A 302 2.90 -12.22 -24.18
N VAL A 303 3.84 -12.23 -25.11
CA VAL A 303 4.95 -13.19 -25.13
C VAL A 303 6.24 -12.44 -24.83
N VAL A 304 6.96 -12.88 -23.80
CA VAL A 304 8.28 -12.37 -23.44
C VAL A 304 9.33 -13.28 -24.07
N THR A 305 10.10 -12.71 -24.99
CA THR A 305 11.19 -13.41 -25.67
C THR A 305 12.52 -12.91 -25.12
N GLY A 306 13.38 -13.85 -24.71
CA GLY A 306 14.74 -13.54 -24.28
C GLY A 306 15.64 -13.10 -25.43
N VAL A 307 16.82 -12.56 -25.12
CA VAL A 307 17.84 -12.23 -26.13
C VAL A 307 18.36 -13.45 -26.91
N ASP A 308 18.13 -14.65 -26.39
CA ASP A 308 18.38 -15.94 -27.05
C ASP A 308 17.27 -16.37 -28.02
N ALA A 309 16.31 -15.47 -28.28
CA ALA A 309 15.12 -15.70 -29.11
C ALA A 309 14.15 -16.78 -28.59
N ARG A 310 14.33 -17.27 -27.34
CA ARG A 310 13.44 -18.25 -26.73
C ARG A 310 12.33 -17.57 -25.93
N GLU A 311 11.17 -18.20 -25.93
CA GLU A 311 10.08 -17.79 -25.05
C GLU A 311 10.49 -18.01 -23.59
N SER A 312 10.52 -16.91 -22.84
CA SER A 312 10.93 -16.89 -21.44
C SER A 312 9.73 -16.77 -20.49
N ALA A 313 8.66 -16.13 -20.92
CA ALA A 313 7.40 -16.07 -20.21
C ALA A 313 6.26 -15.71 -21.18
N SER A 314 5.03 -16.00 -20.77
CA SER A 314 3.86 -15.50 -21.46
C SER A 314 2.78 -15.08 -20.46
N LEU A 315 2.01 -14.07 -20.83
CA LEU A 315 0.89 -13.57 -20.05
C LEU A 315 -0.36 -13.64 -20.92
N GLN A 316 -1.25 -14.57 -20.62
CA GLN A 316 -2.57 -14.65 -21.24
C GLN A 316 -3.57 -13.76 -20.49
N ILE A 317 -4.39 -13.05 -21.25
CA ILE A 317 -5.51 -12.27 -20.73
C ILE A 317 -6.75 -13.17 -20.83
N GLY A 318 -7.29 -13.60 -19.69
CA GLY A 318 -8.52 -14.40 -19.66
C GLY A 318 -9.76 -13.56 -19.92
N ASP A 319 -10.75 -14.17 -20.57
CA ASP A 319 -12.08 -13.60 -20.86
C ASP A 319 -13.14 -13.95 -19.78
N ASP A 320 -12.69 -14.37 -18.59
CA ASP A 320 -13.58 -14.70 -17.48
C ASP A 320 -14.55 -13.52 -17.22
N ALA A 321 -15.83 -13.80 -16.93
CA ALA A 321 -16.93 -12.82 -16.79
C ALA A 321 -16.72 -11.66 -15.78
N GLY A 322 -15.57 -11.62 -15.09
CA GLY A 322 -15.08 -10.51 -14.26
C GLY A 322 -13.91 -9.69 -14.87
N GLY A 323 -13.56 -9.89 -16.13
CA GLY A 323 -12.74 -9.00 -16.98
C GLY A 323 -11.28 -8.74 -16.57
N GLY A 324 -10.73 -9.45 -15.58
CA GLY A 324 -9.46 -9.07 -14.96
C GLY A 324 -8.42 -10.16 -14.73
N ALA A 325 -8.74 -11.44 -14.92
CA ALA A 325 -7.82 -12.53 -14.62
C ALA A 325 -6.72 -12.65 -15.68
N LEU A 326 -5.47 -12.65 -15.24
CA LEU A 326 -4.29 -12.84 -16.08
C LEU A 326 -3.65 -14.18 -15.72
N ARG A 327 -3.14 -14.93 -16.71
CA ARG A 327 -2.38 -16.16 -16.47
C ARG A 327 -0.95 -15.94 -16.93
N LEU A 328 -0.02 -15.93 -15.99
CA LEU A 328 1.41 -15.78 -16.24
C LEU A 328 2.05 -17.17 -16.24
N GLU A 329 2.62 -17.56 -17.36
CA GLU A 329 3.46 -18.73 -17.52
C GLU A 329 4.92 -18.29 -17.65
N ARG A 330 5.84 -18.97 -16.98
CA ARG A 330 7.27 -18.65 -16.99
C ARG A 330 8.06 -19.90 -17.31
N SER A 331 8.95 -19.78 -18.29
CA SER A 331 9.82 -20.88 -18.67
C SER A 331 10.86 -21.13 -17.57
N PRO A 332 11.09 -22.39 -17.17
CA PRO A 332 12.16 -22.73 -16.23
C PRO A 332 13.55 -22.47 -16.82
N SER A 333 13.69 -22.47 -18.15
CA SER A 333 14.95 -22.22 -18.84
C SER A 333 15.28 -20.73 -19.00
N ALA A 334 14.36 -19.83 -18.62
CA ALA A 334 14.60 -18.40 -18.66
C ALA A 334 15.66 -18.00 -17.62
N PRO A 335 16.57 -17.06 -17.94
CA PRO A 335 17.51 -16.51 -16.97
C PRO A 335 16.77 -15.94 -15.74
N ASP A 336 17.33 -16.19 -14.56
CA ASP A 336 16.74 -15.78 -13.28
C ASP A 336 16.31 -14.31 -13.19
N PRO A 337 17.11 -13.32 -13.67
CA PRO A 337 16.69 -11.92 -13.68
C PRO A 337 15.45 -11.69 -14.52
N LEU A 338 15.38 -12.26 -15.73
CA LEU A 338 14.23 -12.13 -16.63
C LEU A 338 12.98 -12.80 -16.05
N ARG A 339 13.14 -14.00 -15.47
CA ARG A 339 12.06 -14.75 -14.81
C ARG A 339 11.50 -14.02 -13.59
N THR A 340 12.34 -13.26 -12.89
CA THR A 340 11.94 -12.42 -11.75
C THR A 340 11.21 -11.17 -12.23
N LEU A 341 11.74 -10.47 -13.25
CA LEU A 341 11.09 -9.30 -13.83
C LEU A 341 9.73 -9.63 -14.45
N ALA A 342 9.56 -10.84 -15.01
CA ALA A 342 8.29 -11.29 -15.57
C ALA A 342 7.14 -11.30 -14.54
N LEU A 343 7.42 -11.42 -13.22
CA LEU A 343 6.40 -11.33 -12.16
C LEU A 343 5.73 -9.95 -12.10
N ALA A 344 6.39 -8.92 -12.60
CA ALA A 344 5.86 -7.55 -12.66
C ALA A 344 5.00 -7.29 -13.91
N LEU A 345 5.08 -8.14 -14.94
CA LEU A 345 4.38 -7.96 -16.21
C LEU A 345 2.85 -7.80 -16.04
N PRO A 346 2.14 -8.59 -15.19
CA PRO A 346 0.72 -8.39 -14.94
C PRO A 346 0.37 -6.95 -14.50
N MET A 347 1.22 -6.35 -13.66
CA MET A 347 1.02 -4.99 -13.17
C MET A 347 1.33 -3.94 -14.24
N VAL A 348 2.40 -4.14 -15.02
CA VAL A 348 2.75 -3.24 -16.14
C VAL A 348 1.61 -3.16 -17.14
N ILE A 349 1.08 -4.30 -17.58
CA ILE A 349 -0.01 -4.37 -18.56
C ILE A 349 -1.30 -3.76 -18.01
N ARG A 350 -1.68 -4.06 -16.76
CA ARG A 350 -2.87 -3.45 -16.14
C ARG A 350 -2.79 -1.94 -16.06
N VAL A 351 -1.62 -1.42 -15.70
CA VAL A 351 -1.39 0.02 -15.60
C VAL A 351 -1.41 0.67 -16.98
N ALA A 352 -0.85 0.03 -18.01
CA ALA A 352 -0.90 0.53 -19.39
C ALA A 352 -2.33 0.57 -19.95
N ARG A 353 -3.20 -0.38 -19.57
CA ARG A 353 -4.61 -0.44 -20.01
C ARG A 353 -5.54 0.58 -19.32
N ARG A 354 -5.14 1.16 -18.19
CA ARG A 354 -5.92 2.17 -17.45
C ARG A 354 -5.68 3.61 -17.93
N ILE A 355 -4.72 3.82 -18.84
CA ILE A 355 -4.32 5.11 -19.42
C ILE A 355 -4.89 5.19 -20.83
#